data_AF-A0A517YF96-F1
#
_entry.id   AF-A0A517YF96-F1
#
_cell.length_a   1.000
_cell.length_b   1.000
_cell.length_c   1.000
_cell.angle_alpha   90.00
_cell.angle_beta   90.00
_cell.angle_gamma   90.00
#
_symmetry.space_group_name_H-M   'P 1'
#
loop_
_entity.id
_entity.type
_entity.pdbx_description
1 polymer ?
#
loop_
_entity_poly.entity_id
_entity_poly.type
_entity_poly.pdbx_seq_one_letter_code
_entity_poly.pdbx_strand_id
1 'polypeptide(L)' 'MSEERTSGAVDQEAFEKVIRDNLSPEGVAALVMALQPAGSIRATTPEGEQAVQQVLWFRNTLLEMIGVKTFNQQMDELGF' A
#
# COMPACT_ATOMS: atom_id res chain seq x y z
N MET A 1 -3.94 30.63 -18.47
CA MET A 1 -3.21 29.80 -17.49
C MET A 1 -3.85 28.44 -17.56
N SER A 2 -3.15 27.46 -18.13
CA SER A 2 -3.67 26.10 -18.23
C SER A 2 -3.81 25.55 -16.83
N GLU A 3 -5.04 25.28 -16.41
CA GLU A 3 -5.31 24.39 -15.29
C GLU A 3 -4.77 23.02 -15.71
N GLU A 4 -3.52 22.75 -15.37
CA GLU A 4 -3.03 21.39 -15.18
C GLU A 4 -3.96 20.77 -14.14
N ARG A 5 -5.02 20.15 -14.63
CA ARG A 5 -5.67 19.06 -13.93
C ARG A 5 -4.56 18.05 -13.69
N THR A 6 -3.92 18.15 -12.54
CA THR A 6 -3.18 17.05 -11.93
C THR A 6 -4.21 15.94 -11.89
N SER A 7 -4.15 15.03 -12.87
CA SER A 7 -4.95 13.83 -12.87
C SER A 7 -4.80 13.27 -11.45
N GLY A 8 -5.89 13.06 -10.73
CA GLY A 8 -5.85 12.48 -9.37
C GLY A 8 -5.27 11.05 -9.33
N ALA A 9 -4.68 10.59 -10.44
CA ALA A 9 -3.87 9.40 -10.52
C ALA A 9 -2.56 9.63 -9.77
N VAL A 10 -2.27 8.74 -8.83
CA VAL A 10 -0.98 8.67 -8.17
C VAL A 10 0.09 8.38 -9.22
N ASP A 11 1.16 9.18 -9.24
CA ASP A 11 2.37 8.85 -9.99
C ASP A 11 3.02 7.63 -9.33
N GLN A 12 2.77 6.46 -9.92
CA GLN A 12 3.18 5.18 -9.36
C GLN A 12 4.71 5.07 -9.29
N GLU A 13 5.44 5.56 -10.29
CA GLU A 13 6.89 5.45 -10.32
C GLU A 13 7.53 6.32 -9.22
N ALA A 14 7.06 7.56 -9.07
CA ALA A 14 7.52 8.46 -8.03
C ALA A 14 7.19 7.91 -6.63
N PHE A 15 5.99 7.37 -6.45
CA PHE A 15 5.57 6.74 -5.20
C PHE A 15 6.46 5.53 -4.86
N GLU A 16 6.63 4.60 -5.79
CA GLU A 16 7.46 3.40 -5.55
C GLU A 16 8.91 3.78 -5.26
N LYS A 17 9.44 4.81 -5.93
CA LYS A 17 10.77 5.34 -5.65
C LYS A 17 10.87 5.85 -4.20
N VAL A 18 9.92 6.65 -3.73
CA VAL A 18 9.91 7.16 -2.36
C VAL A 18 9.89 6.02 -1.34
N ILE A 19 9.07 4.99 -1.57
CA ILE A 19 9.00 3.82 -0.69
C ILE A 19 10.35 3.08 -0.67
N ARG A 20 10.94 2.78 -1.84
CA ARG A 20 12.25 2.10 -1.93
C ARG A 20 13.39 2.90 -1.28
N ASP A 21 13.36 4.22 -1.38
CA ASP A 21 14.41 5.09 -0.86
C ASP A 21 14.33 5.26 0.67
N ASN A 22 13.15 5.09 1.27
CA ASN A 22 12.92 5.43 2.68
C ASN A 22 12.55 4.24 3.57
N LEU A 23 12.12 3.11 3.00
CA LEU A 23 11.68 1.95 3.77
C LEU A 23 12.51 0.71 3.43
N SER A 24 12.94 0.01 4.49
CA SER A 24 13.49 -1.32 4.36
C SER A 24 12.40 -2.34 3.97
N PRO A 25 12.77 -3.51 3.43
CA PRO A 25 11.81 -4.59 3.19
C PRO A 25 11.00 -4.98 4.44
N GLU A 26 11.64 -4.97 5.61
CA GLU A 26 11.01 -5.16 6.92
C GLU A 26 9.93 -4.09 7.19
N GLY A 27 10.27 -2.82 6.99
CA GLY A 27 9.35 -1.70 7.19
C GLY A 27 8.14 -1.76 6.25
N VAL A 28 8.36 -2.20 5.00
CA VAL A 28 7.25 -2.42 4.07
C VAL A 28 6.39 -3.62 4.49
N ALA A 29 7.00 -4.72 4.95
CA ALA A 29 6.26 -5.88 5.45
C ALA A 29 5.39 -5.53 6.67
N ALA A 30 5.94 -4.76 7.63
CA ALA A 30 5.20 -4.27 8.78
C ALA A 30 4.01 -3.38 8.39
N LEU A 31 4.17 -2.52 7.36
CA LEU A 31 3.07 -1.72 6.83
C LEU A 31 1.99 -2.58 6.14
N VAL A 32 2.38 -3.57 5.33
CA VAL A 32 1.43 -4.50 4.70
C VAL A 32 0.58 -5.21 5.77
N MET A 33 1.19 -5.62 6.87
CA MET A 33 0.51 -6.22 8.02
C MET A 33 -0.45 -5.25 8.72
N ALA A 34 0.00 -4.02 8.99
CA ALA A 34 -0.83 -3.01 9.62
C ALA A 34 -2.10 -2.69 8.80
N LEU A 35 -2.01 -2.80 7.46
CA LEU A 35 -3.12 -2.57 6.54
C LEU A 35 -3.96 -3.81 6.24
N GLN A 36 -3.55 -5.00 6.68
CA GLN A 36 -4.27 -6.25 6.42
C GLN A 36 -5.74 -6.22 6.88
N PRO A 37 -6.10 -5.64 8.05
CA PRO A 37 -7.49 -5.57 8.51
C PRO A 37 -8.43 -4.79 7.57
N ALA A 38 -7.91 -3.92 6.70
CA ALA A 38 -8.74 -3.16 5.76
C ALA A 38 -9.59 -4.06 4.84
N GLY A 39 -9.12 -5.29 4.55
CA GLY A 39 -9.84 -6.26 3.74
C GLY A 39 -11.11 -6.83 4.37
N SER A 40 -11.33 -6.62 5.68
CA SER A 40 -12.55 -7.05 6.37
C SER A 40 -13.53 -5.91 6.64
N ILE A 41 -13.14 -4.67 6.35
CA ILE A 41 -13.99 -3.49 6.56
C ILE A 41 -15.13 -3.50 5.54
N ARG A 42 -16.37 -3.44 6.04
CA ARG A 42 -17.56 -3.23 5.23
C ARG A 42 -18.00 -1.78 5.35
N ALA A 43 -17.77 -0.99 4.29
CA ALA A 43 -18.27 0.37 4.22
C ALA A 43 -19.78 0.39 3.96
N THR A 44 -20.47 1.39 4.49
CA THR A 44 -21.92 1.60 4.31
C THR A 44 -22.24 2.81 3.41
N THR A 45 -21.22 3.55 2.98
CA THR A 45 -21.34 4.69 2.08
C THR A 45 -20.39 4.54 0.88
N PRO A 46 -20.70 5.16 -0.28
CA PRO A 46 -19.82 5.16 -1.44
C PRO A 46 -18.41 5.72 -1.14
N GLU A 47 -18.33 6.78 -0.33
CA GLU A 47 -17.06 7.40 0.05
C GLU A 47 -16.24 6.47 0.93
N GLY A 48 -16.89 5.73 1.84
CA GLY A 48 -16.23 4.73 2.65
C GLY A 48 -15.73 3.55 1.83
N GLU A 49 -16.49 3.12 0.81
CA GLU A 49 -16.07 2.07 -0.10
C GLU A 49 -14.84 2.50 -0.90
N GLN A 50 -14.83 3.73 -1.42
CA GLN A 50 -13.68 4.30 -2.09
C GLN A 50 -12.44 4.36 -1.18
N ALA A 51 -12.60 4.77 0.08
CA ALA A 51 -11.50 4.81 1.04
C ALA A 51 -10.92 3.42 1.31
N VAL A 52 -11.78 2.40 1.49
CA VAL A 52 -11.34 1.01 1.65
C VAL A 52 -10.58 0.52 0.41
N GLN A 53 -11.08 0.81 -0.80
CA GLN A 53 -10.38 0.45 -2.03
C GLN A 53 -9.01 1.12 -2.16
N GLN A 54 -8.86 2.37 -1.74
CA GLN A 54 -7.57 3.06 -1.73
C GLN A 54 -6.56 2.40 -0.77
N VAL A 55 -7.00 2.00 0.42
CA VAL A 55 -6.15 1.28 1.38
C VAL A 55 -5.75 -0.10 0.85
N LEU A 56 -6.70 -0.82 0.24
CA LEU A 56 -6.43 -2.12 -0.37
C LEU A 56 -5.46 -2.02 -1.54
N TRP A 57 -5.63 -1.02 -2.41
CA TRP A 57 -4.70 -0.72 -3.49
C TRP A 57 -3.30 -0.47 -2.93
N PHE A 58 -3.16 0.45 -1.97
CA PHE A 58 -1.86 0.80 -1.37
C PHE A 58 -1.18 -0.42 -0.73
N ARG A 59 -1.91 -1.23 0.05
CA ARG A 59 -1.39 -2.47 0.63
C ARG A 59 -0.90 -3.45 -0.45
N ASN A 60 -1.68 -3.64 -1.51
CA ASN A 60 -1.32 -4.57 -2.58
C ASN A 60 -0.10 -4.09 -3.36
N THR A 61 0.00 -2.79 -3.65
CA THR A 61 1.20 -2.20 -4.27
C THR A 61 2.43 -2.43 -3.41
N LEU A 62 2.36 -2.19 -2.09
CA LEU A 62 3.48 -2.46 -1.20
C LEU A 62 3.91 -3.94 -1.22
N LEU A 63 2.94 -4.86 -1.23
CA LEU A 63 3.21 -6.31 -1.29
C LEU A 63 3.83 -6.71 -2.64
N GLU A 64 3.36 -6.15 -3.75
CA GLU A 64 3.93 -6.37 -5.08
C GLU A 64 5.38 -5.87 -5.16
N MET A 65 5.67 -4.71 -4.56
CA MET A 65 7.01 -4.13 -4.55
C MET A 65 8.06 -5.00 -3.85
N ILE A 66 7.73 -5.57 -2.68
CA ILE A 66 8.68 -6.42 -1.95
C ILE A 66 8.62 -7.88 -2.41
N GLY A 67 7.50 -8.30 -2.99
CA GLY A 67 7.21 -9.66 -3.39
C GLY A 67 6.79 -10.56 -2.22
N VAL A 68 5.88 -11.49 -2.51
CA VAL A 68 5.28 -12.41 -1.51
C VAL A 68 6.34 -13.25 -0.79
N LYS A 69 7.41 -13.69 -1.49
CA LYS A 69 8.48 -14.48 -0.88
C LYS A 69 9.22 -13.68 0.20
N THR A 70 9.62 -12.45 -0.12
CA THR A 70 10.31 -11.56 0.81
C THR A 70 9.39 -11.20 1.97
N PHE A 71 8.14 -10.88 1.67
CA PHE A 71 7.13 -10.62 2.70
C PHE A 71 7.05 -11.77 3.70
N ASN A 72 6.85 -13.02 3.25
CA ASN A 72 6.76 -14.17 4.14
C ASN A 72 8.04 -14.36 4.97
N GLN A 73 9.22 -14.21 4.34
CA GLN A 73 10.48 -14.28 5.08
C GLN A 73 10.56 -13.22 6.19
N GLN A 74 10.17 -11.97 5.89
CA GLN A 74 10.12 -10.90 6.88
C GLN A 74 9.10 -11.20 7.98
N MET A 75 7.95 -11.80 7.64
CA MET A 75 6.96 -12.19 8.65
C MET A 75 7.49 -13.26 9.60
N ASP A 76 8.18 -14.27 9.08
CA ASP A 76 8.84 -15.31 9.88
C ASP A 76 9.91 -14.68 10.80
N GLU A 77 10.72 -13.75 10.27
CA GLU A 77 11.76 -13.02 11.02
C GLU A 77 11.17 -12.12 12.13
N LEU A 78 9.99 -11.55 11.90
CA LEU A 78 9.25 -10.72 12.85
C LEU A 78 8.43 -11.54 13.87
N GLY A 79 8.31 -12.85 13.68
CA GLY A 79 7.62 -13.76 14.60
C GLY A 79 6.09 -13.78 14.46
N PHE A 80 5.58 -13.51 13.25
CA PHE A 80 4.16 -13.66 12.92
C PHE A 80 3.85 -15.00 12.24
#